data_AF-A0A929G8R4-F1
#
_entry.id   AF-A0A929G8R4-F1
#
_cell.length_a   1.000
_cell.length_b   1.000
_cell.length_c   1.000
_cell.angle_alpha   90.00
_cell.angle_beta   90.00
_cell.angle_gamma   90.00
#
_symmetry.space_group_name_H-M   'P 1'
#
loop_
_entity.id
_entity.type
_entity.pdbx_description
1 polymer ?
#
loop_
_entity_poly.entity_id
_entity_poly.type
_entity_poly.pdbx_seq_one_letter_code
_entity_poly.pdbx_strand_id
1 'polypeptide(L)'
;TPSNLRTAGLLPFIYLFPALGLSALKSQVPNPKSQISRRASLFIVHCSLFILLLITLTLTTATVYFNRWASSPSLYYASDGDLADIAAYLNQADGATESTEVLSTTTPYVASIHYRHPTLAFLAKDYGAIRWLTGGRTVVFPAEGEARLILPRSASDDLAWMESLLVDGSLVTAPPGPDGAPAFHVYHVGPAPGLTPTHMLTANLAHAASLLGHDIVGEPRSGESAEVAVWWRVLASPDRGDYGPVARLTDPWGFVWGETQPFHYPSEQWTPGELVADHLSIPVAPGAPPGDYTIRFSLYSASANSTLSVLDNAGRYAGATVELPLHLARAVTPPSPDDLGIRTRLDAPLGGLTLLGVNLDTTSARPGERLYLTLFWRADESPMPDYDVHLGLDDRMLYAGDPVHDTYPTSGWATGEVVVDRYDTRLPRDTLPGDHTLRLQVGDPATGSGQSLALDLGTVVVQAIERAFGVPPISHPLTATLGDQVQLLGYDLSAEPVAPGDTLTLTLYWRALTKIEEDYTVFVHLLAPDGSMTGQQDNYPVGGTYPTSLWLAGEVVTDVYEITVHADATPDAHRLEVGMYVAETGARLPACGEQGRTIADSQDDAITIQIVTVTE
;
A
#
# COMPACT_ATOMS: atom_id res chain seq x y z
N THR A 1 7.89 16.60 18.09
CA THR A 1 7.86 15.77 19.32
C THR A 1 7.15 16.49 20.46
N PRO A 2 6.44 15.77 21.37
CA PRO A 2 5.69 16.34 22.50
C PRO A 2 6.61 16.75 23.67
N SER A 3 7.70 17.45 23.35
CA SER A 3 8.72 17.89 24.31
C SER A 3 8.14 18.87 25.33
N ASN A 4 7.36 19.86 24.86
CA ASN A 4 6.88 20.95 25.71
C ASN A 4 5.85 20.51 26.78
N LEU A 5 5.04 19.49 26.49
CA LEU A 5 4.02 18.99 27.43
C LEU A 5 4.61 18.14 28.57
N ARG A 6 5.71 17.42 28.32
CA ARG A 6 6.43 16.68 29.38
C ARG A 6 7.11 17.63 30.37
N THR A 7 7.60 18.78 29.88
CA THR A 7 8.23 19.80 30.72
C THR A 7 7.25 20.42 31.72
N ALA A 8 6.00 20.66 31.32
CA ALA A 8 4.97 21.25 32.19
C ALA A 8 4.63 20.37 33.41
N GLY A 9 4.57 19.04 33.23
CA GLY A 9 4.32 18.09 34.32
C GLY A 9 5.47 17.97 35.33
N LEU A 10 6.70 18.33 34.92
CA LEU A 10 7.91 18.29 35.75
C LEU A 10 8.12 19.55 36.59
N LEU A 11 7.49 20.68 36.23
CA LEU A 11 7.68 21.96 36.93
C LEU A 11 7.40 21.91 38.44
N PRO A 12 6.34 21.26 38.95
CA PRO A 12 6.10 21.15 40.39
C PRO A 12 7.25 20.40 41.10
N PHE A 13 7.82 19.38 40.46
CA PHE A 13 8.92 18.61 41.02
C PHE A 13 10.24 19.38 41.06
N ILE A 14 10.47 20.25 40.08
CA ILE A 14 11.68 21.07 39.97
C ILE A 14 11.63 22.29 40.89
N TYR A 15 10.46 22.91 41.08
CA TYR A 15 10.35 24.19 41.79
C TYR A 15 9.64 24.10 43.14
N LEU A 16 8.51 23.40 43.23
CA LEU A 16 7.66 23.45 44.43
C LEU A 16 8.27 22.65 45.59
N PHE A 17 8.71 21.42 45.36
CA PHE A 17 9.27 20.58 46.44
C PHE A 17 10.61 21.11 46.96
N PRO A 18 11.56 21.57 46.13
CA PRO A 18 12.77 22.22 46.63
C PRO A 18 12.46 23.50 47.42
N ALA A 19 11.49 24.31 46.99
CA ALA A 19 11.07 25.51 47.72
C ALA A 19 10.44 25.17 49.10
N LEU A 20 9.59 24.14 49.16
CA LEU A 20 9.03 23.64 50.42
C LEU A 20 10.12 23.10 51.36
N GLY A 21 11.10 22.37 50.82
CA GLY A 21 12.27 21.90 51.58
C GLY A 21 13.11 23.03 52.16
N LEU A 22 13.41 24.06 51.35
CA LEU A 22 14.10 25.28 51.80
C LEU A 22 13.31 26.05 52.86
N SER A 23 11.98 26.13 52.72
CA SER A 23 11.10 26.76 53.71
C SER A 23 11.10 26.00 55.04
N ALA A 24 11.04 24.67 55.00
CA ALA A 24 11.11 23.83 56.20
C ALA A 24 12.46 23.99 56.92
N LEU A 25 13.58 24.02 56.17
CA LEU A 25 14.92 24.27 56.72
C LEU A 25 15.02 25.64 57.39
N LYS A 26 14.47 26.69 56.77
CA LYS A 26 14.42 28.05 57.35
C LYS A 26 13.66 28.09 58.68
N SER A 27 12.58 27.32 58.80
CA SER A 27 11.76 27.29 60.03
C SER A 27 12.46 26.64 61.23
N GLN A 28 13.55 25.89 61.01
CA GLN A 28 14.29 25.19 62.07
C GLN A 28 15.59 25.88 62.50
N VAL A 29 15.93 27.05 61.94
CA VAL A 29 17.13 27.81 62.31
C VAL A 29 16.98 28.39 63.74
N PRO A 30 17.83 27.99 64.71
CA PRO A 30 17.73 28.50 66.08
C PRO A 30 18.14 29.97 66.20
N ASN A 31 17.48 30.71 67.09
CA ASN A 31 17.75 32.11 67.39
C ASN A 31 19.16 32.25 68.04
N PRO A 32 20.06 33.15 67.59
CA PRO A 32 21.49 33.14 67.93
C PRO A 32 21.86 33.52 69.38
N LYS A 33 20.90 33.58 70.31
CA LYS A 33 21.11 34.01 71.71
C LYS A 33 20.93 32.92 72.78
N SER A 34 20.73 31.65 72.43
CA SER A 34 20.65 30.57 73.41
C SER A 34 21.90 29.69 73.40
N GLN A 35 22.44 29.36 74.60
CA GLN A 35 23.51 28.37 74.77
C GLN A 35 23.22 27.10 73.96
N ILE A 36 24.27 26.60 73.28
CA ILE A 36 24.20 25.48 72.34
C ILE A 36 23.68 24.24 73.08
N SER A 37 22.38 23.97 72.96
CA SER A 37 21.77 22.73 73.44
C SER A 37 22.08 21.59 72.47
N ARG A 38 22.02 20.34 72.94
CA ARG A 38 22.22 19.12 72.12
C ARG A 38 21.40 19.12 70.81
N ARG A 39 20.26 19.82 70.79
CA ARG A 39 19.42 20.03 69.59
C ARG A 39 20.06 20.94 68.53
N ALA A 40 20.81 21.97 68.92
CA ALA A 40 21.52 22.86 68.00
C ALA A 40 22.71 22.15 67.33
N SER A 41 23.47 21.32 68.07
CA SER A 41 24.53 20.48 67.48
C SER A 41 23.96 19.45 66.48
N LEU A 42 22.84 18.82 66.80
CA LEU A 42 22.16 17.91 65.88
C LEU A 42 21.72 18.66 64.61
N PHE A 43 21.11 19.85 64.73
CA PHE A 43 20.70 20.65 63.58
C PHE A 43 21.86 21.02 62.65
N ILE A 44 23.01 21.42 63.22
CA ILE A 44 24.23 21.71 62.45
C ILE A 44 24.73 20.46 61.72
N VAL A 45 24.76 19.30 62.38
CA VAL A 45 25.16 18.03 61.74
C VAL A 45 24.22 17.66 60.59
N HIS A 46 22.90 17.82 60.76
CA HIS A 46 21.92 17.55 59.69
C HIS A 46 22.06 18.54 58.53
N CYS A 47 22.25 19.84 58.80
CA CYS A 47 22.50 20.84 57.76
C CYS A 47 23.80 20.54 57.01
N SER A 48 24.88 20.21 57.71
CA SER A 48 26.16 19.84 57.09
C SER A 48 26.05 18.57 56.25
N LEU A 49 25.32 17.54 56.72
CA LEU A 49 25.05 16.32 55.95
C LEU A 49 24.18 16.61 54.72
N PHE A 50 23.18 17.49 54.83
CA PHE A 50 22.33 17.89 53.72
C PHE A 50 23.10 18.71 52.68
N ILE A 51 23.93 19.66 53.11
CA ILE A 51 24.82 20.42 52.23
C ILE A 51 25.82 19.47 51.54
N LEU A 52 26.41 18.54 52.28
CA LEU A 52 27.31 17.54 51.69
C LEU A 52 26.59 16.67 50.66
N LEU A 53 25.36 16.22 50.94
CA LEU A 53 24.51 15.48 50.01
C LEU A 53 24.18 16.29 48.76
N LEU A 54 23.86 17.59 48.90
CA LEU A 54 23.60 18.46 47.76
C LEU A 54 24.85 18.66 46.91
N ILE A 55 26.01 18.88 47.54
CA ILE A 55 27.29 19.04 46.83
C ILE A 55 27.62 17.75 46.07
N THR A 56 27.50 16.58 46.72
CA THR A 56 27.78 15.30 46.06
C THR A 56 26.79 15.01 44.94
N LEU A 57 25.49 15.23 45.14
CA LEU A 57 24.47 15.08 44.09
C LEU A 57 24.68 16.06 42.94
N THR A 58 25.11 17.30 43.21
CA THR A 58 25.39 18.29 42.17
C THR A 58 26.60 17.87 41.35
N LEU A 59 27.68 17.44 42.01
CA LEU A 59 28.89 16.96 41.34
C LEU A 59 28.62 15.70 40.53
N THR A 60 27.86 14.74 41.07
CA THR A 60 27.50 13.51 40.34
C THR A 60 26.58 13.83 39.18
N THR A 61 25.55 14.66 39.37
CA THR A 61 24.64 15.09 38.29
C THR A 61 25.40 15.83 37.21
N ALA A 62 26.28 16.77 37.57
CA ALA A 62 27.11 17.48 36.61
C ALA A 62 28.02 16.52 35.83
N THR A 63 28.64 15.55 36.50
CA THR A 63 29.48 14.54 35.85
C THR A 63 28.67 13.62 34.93
N VAL A 64 27.48 13.19 35.36
CA VAL A 64 26.61 12.33 34.56
C VAL A 64 26.08 13.09 33.35
N TYR A 65 25.62 14.33 33.52
CA TYR A 65 24.99 15.10 32.45
C TYR A 65 26.02 15.71 31.49
N PHE A 66 26.96 16.51 31.99
CA PHE A 66 27.90 17.27 31.15
C PHE A 66 29.11 16.48 30.68
N ASN A 67 29.39 15.31 31.26
CA ASN A 67 30.52 14.48 30.83
C ASN A 67 30.01 13.18 30.20
N ARG A 68 29.36 12.30 30.98
CA ARG A 68 28.96 10.97 30.48
C ARG A 68 27.87 11.02 29.41
N TRP A 69 26.80 11.77 29.65
CA TRP A 69 25.69 11.87 28.71
C TRP A 69 26.04 12.77 27.52
N ALA A 70 26.67 13.92 27.77
CA ALA A 70 27.13 14.84 26.73
C ALA A 70 28.10 14.20 25.71
N SER A 71 28.95 13.26 26.14
CA SER A 71 29.84 12.50 25.25
C SER A 71 29.29 11.13 24.83
N SER A 72 28.04 10.83 25.19
CA SER A 72 27.48 9.51 24.89
C SER A 72 27.19 9.35 23.39
N PRO A 73 27.49 8.16 22.82
CA PRO A 73 27.12 7.85 21.44
C PRO A 73 25.61 7.99 21.20
N SER A 74 24.77 7.61 22.16
CA SER A 74 23.32 7.74 22.06
C SER A 74 22.87 9.19 21.88
N LEU A 75 23.49 10.15 22.59
CA LEU A 75 23.16 11.57 22.42
C LEU A 75 23.60 12.09 21.04
N TYR A 76 24.78 11.67 20.58
CA TYR A 76 25.29 12.04 19.27
C TYR A 76 24.30 11.66 18.15
N TYR A 77 23.85 10.41 18.09
CA TYR A 77 22.88 9.98 17.07
C TYR A 77 21.47 10.56 17.31
N ALA A 78 21.05 10.73 18.57
CA ALA A 78 19.75 11.34 18.88
C ALA A 78 19.68 12.86 18.59
N SER A 79 20.83 13.49 18.33
CA SER A 79 20.96 14.92 18.00
C SER A 79 21.51 15.14 16.59
N ASP A 80 21.36 14.14 15.71
CA ASP A 80 21.76 14.19 14.31
C ASP A 80 23.26 14.47 14.09
N GLY A 81 24.11 13.98 15.00
CA GLY A 81 25.55 14.20 14.95
C GLY A 81 26.21 13.63 13.69
N ASP A 82 25.73 12.49 13.21
CA ASP A 82 26.17 11.88 11.96
C ASP A 82 25.78 12.73 10.73
N LEU A 83 24.59 13.33 10.73
CA LEU A 83 24.18 14.28 9.70
C LEU A 83 24.96 15.59 9.75
N ALA A 84 25.33 16.07 10.95
CA ALA A 84 26.22 17.23 11.09
C ALA A 84 27.61 16.94 10.53
N ASP A 85 28.15 15.74 10.75
CA ASP A 85 29.42 15.31 10.18
C ASP A 85 29.33 15.12 8.66
N ILE A 86 28.20 14.65 8.13
CA ILE A 86 27.93 14.64 6.68
C ILE A 86 27.92 16.05 6.11
N ALA A 87 27.27 17.04 6.76
CA ALA A 87 27.33 18.42 6.31
C ALA A 87 28.77 18.94 6.26
N ALA A 88 29.58 18.61 7.26
CA ALA A 88 30.99 18.97 7.28
C ALA A 88 31.78 18.29 6.15
N TYR A 89 31.49 17.03 5.84
CA TYR A 89 32.06 16.30 4.69
C TYR A 89 31.68 16.96 3.37
N LEU A 90 30.40 17.25 3.15
CA LEU A 90 29.91 17.94 1.96
C LEU A 90 30.53 19.34 1.81
N ASN A 91 30.69 20.09 2.90
CA ASN A 91 31.26 21.44 2.87
C ASN A 91 32.77 21.49 2.62
N GLN A 92 33.49 20.39 2.86
CA GLN A 92 34.91 20.25 2.55
C GLN A 92 35.14 20.09 1.03
N ALA A 93 34.12 19.63 0.29
CA ALA A 93 34.11 19.56 -1.18
C ALA A 93 34.30 20.91 -1.90
N ASP A 94 34.15 22.04 -1.18
CA ASP A 94 34.29 23.39 -1.75
C ASP A 94 35.68 24.01 -1.53
N GLY A 95 36.60 23.30 -0.86
CA GLY A 95 37.95 23.79 -0.53
C GLY A 95 39.04 23.22 -1.45
N ALA A 96 39.48 24.00 -2.44
CA ALA A 96 40.44 23.63 -3.49
C ALA A 96 41.62 22.71 -3.10
N THR A 97 41.53 21.43 -3.52
CA THR A 97 42.61 20.46 -3.82
C THR A 97 42.11 19.50 -4.91
N GLU A 98 42.98 18.78 -5.65
CA GLU A 98 42.59 17.92 -6.79
C GLU A 98 41.53 16.84 -6.44
N SER A 99 41.54 16.31 -5.22
CA SER A 99 40.51 15.38 -4.71
C SER A 99 39.17 16.05 -4.38
N THR A 100 39.14 17.39 -4.32
CA THR A 100 37.99 18.24 -3.98
C THR A 100 37.17 18.63 -5.21
N GLU A 101 37.80 18.75 -6.37
CA GLU A 101 37.16 19.05 -7.66
C GLU A 101 36.16 17.97 -8.11
N VAL A 102 36.37 16.72 -7.67
CA VAL A 102 35.48 15.59 -7.98
C VAL A 102 34.14 15.69 -7.24
N LEU A 103 34.13 16.15 -5.99
CA LEU A 103 32.91 16.24 -5.18
C LEU A 103 31.97 17.35 -5.63
N SER A 104 32.49 18.47 -6.16
CA SER A 104 31.66 19.56 -6.71
C SER A 104 30.98 19.22 -8.04
N THR A 105 31.44 18.14 -8.70
CA THR A 105 30.87 17.65 -9.96
C THR A 105 29.97 16.41 -9.80
N THR A 106 29.89 15.82 -8.60
CA THR A 106 29.10 14.61 -8.34
C THR A 106 27.80 14.92 -7.62
N THR A 107 26.72 14.24 -7.98
CA THR A 107 25.43 14.40 -7.28
C THR A 107 25.46 13.66 -5.93
N PRO A 108 25.21 14.34 -4.79
CA PRO A 108 25.14 13.69 -3.48
C PRO A 108 23.73 13.14 -3.22
N TYR A 109 23.60 11.81 -3.19
CA TYR A 109 22.43 11.12 -2.66
C TYR A 109 22.64 10.84 -1.18
N VAL A 110 21.83 11.44 -0.31
CA VAL A 110 21.95 11.33 1.14
C VAL A 110 20.74 10.60 1.70
N ALA A 111 20.99 9.51 2.42
CA ALA A 111 19.95 8.82 3.15
C ALA A 111 19.59 9.55 4.45
N SER A 112 18.32 9.50 4.85
CA SER A 112 17.85 10.17 6.07
C SER A 112 16.51 9.60 6.54
N ILE A 113 16.19 9.73 7.83
CA ILE A 113 14.87 9.33 8.36
C ILE A 113 13.73 10.29 7.97
N HIS A 114 14.08 11.51 7.54
CA HIS A 114 13.13 12.57 7.21
C HIS A 114 13.55 13.24 5.92
N TYR A 115 12.59 13.37 5.01
CA TYR A 115 12.79 14.11 3.78
C TYR A 115 13.25 15.54 4.06
N ARG A 116 14.26 16.02 3.32
CA ARG A 116 14.79 17.38 3.44
C ARG A 116 15.22 17.71 4.88
N HIS A 117 16.09 16.87 5.43
CA HIS A 117 16.46 16.89 6.84
C HIS A 117 16.95 18.28 7.32
N PRO A 118 16.42 18.81 8.45
CA PRO A 118 16.70 20.18 8.90
C PRO A 118 18.17 20.44 9.26
N THR A 119 18.87 19.45 9.80
CA THR A 119 20.31 19.56 10.15
C THR A 119 21.16 19.90 8.92
N LEU A 120 20.96 19.20 7.81
CA LEU A 120 21.65 19.50 6.55
C LEU A 120 21.14 20.81 5.94
N ALA A 121 19.84 21.14 6.08
CA ALA A 121 19.31 22.43 5.63
C ALA A 121 19.98 23.63 6.31
N PHE A 122 20.39 23.46 7.56
CA PHE A 122 21.06 24.51 8.32
C PHE A 122 22.59 24.53 8.10
N LEU A 123 23.22 23.38 7.90
CA LEU A 123 24.69 23.24 7.90
C LEU A 123 25.33 23.06 6.52
N ALA A 124 24.64 22.46 5.55
CA ALA A 124 25.21 22.22 4.22
C ALA A 124 25.17 23.51 3.37
N LYS A 125 26.29 23.84 2.71
CA LYS A 125 26.42 25.03 1.86
C LYS A 125 25.57 24.93 0.60
N ASP A 126 25.61 23.77 -0.07
CA ASP A 126 24.81 23.48 -1.27
C ASP A 126 23.73 22.45 -0.96
N TYR A 127 22.80 22.84 -0.10
CA TYR A 127 21.66 22.02 0.26
C TYR A 127 20.78 21.63 -0.94
N GLY A 128 20.70 22.50 -1.95
CA GLY A 128 19.88 22.30 -3.15
C GLY A 128 20.39 21.18 -4.06
N ALA A 129 21.69 20.89 -4.02
CA ALA A 129 22.28 19.77 -4.76
C ALA A 129 21.97 18.40 -4.13
N ILE A 130 21.53 18.34 -2.87
CA ILE A 130 21.28 17.08 -2.16
C ILE A 130 20.04 16.39 -2.70
N ARG A 131 20.23 15.15 -3.16
CA ARG A 131 19.16 14.21 -3.47
C ARG A 131 18.88 13.34 -2.25
N TRP A 132 17.62 13.19 -1.87
CA TRP A 132 17.23 12.54 -0.62
C TRP A 132 16.74 11.12 -0.85
N LEU A 133 17.28 10.19 -0.05
CA LEU A 133 16.86 8.79 0.02
C LEU A 133 16.28 8.51 1.42
N THR A 134 14.99 8.77 1.58
CA THR A 134 14.34 8.63 2.87
C THR A 134 14.26 7.15 3.28
N GLY A 135 14.51 6.85 4.54
CA GLY A 135 14.48 5.49 5.08
C GLY A 135 15.74 4.65 4.80
N GLY A 136 16.63 5.06 3.88
CA GLY A 136 17.88 4.34 3.63
C GLY A 136 17.68 2.94 3.06
N ARG A 137 16.69 2.79 2.18
CA ARG A 137 16.30 1.52 1.55
C ARG A 137 16.29 1.58 0.03
N THR A 138 16.99 2.56 -0.54
CA THR A 138 17.02 2.80 -1.99
C THR A 138 18.45 3.05 -2.44
N VAL A 139 18.81 2.48 -3.58
CA VAL A 139 20.04 2.81 -4.30
C VAL A 139 19.67 3.39 -5.66
N VAL A 140 20.22 4.57 -5.97
CA VAL A 140 20.01 5.25 -7.26
C VAL A 140 21.32 5.25 -8.01
N PHE A 141 21.29 4.71 -9.23
CA PHE A 141 22.41 4.75 -10.17
C PHE A 141 22.12 5.82 -11.21
N PRO A 142 23.01 6.83 -11.37
CA PRO A 142 22.81 7.89 -12.34
C PRO A 142 22.85 7.35 -13.78
N ALA A 143 22.16 8.02 -14.70
CA ALA A 143 22.18 7.66 -16.12
C ALA A 143 23.58 7.86 -16.75
N GLU A 144 24.24 8.96 -16.36
CA GLU A 144 25.55 9.38 -16.82
C GLU A 144 26.32 10.05 -15.66
N GLY A 145 27.65 10.07 -15.76
CA GLY A 145 28.50 10.71 -14.75
C GLY A 145 28.58 9.93 -13.44
N GLU A 146 29.16 10.57 -12.42
CA GLU A 146 29.44 9.95 -11.12
C GLU A 146 28.60 10.60 -10.00
N ALA A 147 28.24 9.80 -9.01
CA ALA A 147 27.48 10.21 -7.83
C ALA A 147 28.14 9.75 -6.53
N ARG A 148 27.65 10.28 -5.42
CA ARG A 148 28.02 9.87 -4.06
C ARG A 148 26.78 9.41 -3.32
N LEU A 149 26.80 8.16 -2.87
CA LEU A 149 25.78 7.62 -1.97
C LEU A 149 26.28 7.76 -0.53
N ILE A 150 25.59 8.55 0.29
CA ILE A 150 25.98 8.89 1.65
C ILE A 150 24.93 8.31 2.61
N LEU A 151 25.37 7.36 3.43
CA LEU A 151 24.52 6.52 4.27
C LEU A 151 24.85 6.75 5.75
N PRO A 152 24.12 7.65 6.45
CA PRO A 152 24.30 7.85 7.89
C PRO A 152 23.80 6.65 8.67
N ARG A 153 24.48 6.33 9.77
CA ARG A 153 24.10 5.20 10.62
C ARG A 153 22.68 5.34 11.18
N SER A 154 22.22 6.56 11.43
CA SER A 154 20.83 6.84 11.86
C SER A 154 19.76 6.49 10.83
N ALA A 155 20.12 6.28 9.55
CA ALA A 155 19.19 5.95 8.48
C ALA A 155 19.78 4.88 7.53
N SER A 156 20.45 3.87 8.08
CA SER A 156 21.07 2.77 7.31
C SER A 156 20.76 1.41 7.90
N ASP A 157 19.48 1.18 8.25
CA ASP A 157 19.03 -0.12 8.79
C ASP A 157 19.27 -1.28 7.81
N ASP A 158 19.43 -0.96 6.52
CA ASP A 158 19.55 -1.92 5.43
C ASP A 158 20.89 -1.84 4.69
N LEU A 159 21.94 -1.42 5.41
CA LEU A 159 23.27 -1.19 4.83
C LEU A 159 23.82 -2.41 4.09
N ALA A 160 23.67 -3.61 4.66
CA ALA A 160 24.20 -4.83 4.07
C ALA A 160 23.56 -5.16 2.70
N TRP A 161 22.26 -4.92 2.54
CA TRP A 161 21.59 -5.08 1.25
C TRP A 161 22.05 -4.02 0.25
N MET A 162 22.12 -2.74 0.66
CA MET A 162 22.62 -1.67 -0.22
C MET A 162 24.05 -1.95 -0.70
N GLU A 163 24.95 -2.35 0.20
CA GLU A 163 26.34 -2.73 -0.14
C GLU A 163 26.41 -3.89 -1.13
N SER A 164 25.47 -4.84 -1.07
CA SER A 164 25.44 -5.97 -2.00
C SER A 164 25.14 -5.58 -3.45
N LEU A 165 24.55 -4.39 -3.67
CA LEU A 165 24.29 -3.84 -5.01
C LEU A 165 25.44 -3.00 -5.56
N LEU A 166 26.40 -2.63 -4.71
CA LEU A 166 27.51 -1.76 -5.07
C LEU A 166 28.70 -2.58 -5.55
N VAL A 167 29.50 -2.00 -6.44
CA VAL A 167 30.72 -2.63 -6.95
C VAL A 167 31.77 -2.70 -5.84
N ASP A 168 32.52 -3.81 -5.78
CA ASP A 168 33.67 -3.96 -4.89
C ASP A 168 34.64 -2.77 -5.01
N GLY A 169 35.03 -2.20 -3.87
CA GLY A 169 35.93 -1.03 -3.82
C GLY A 169 35.24 0.32 -4.06
N SER A 170 33.91 0.37 -4.13
CA SER A 170 33.13 1.62 -4.21
C SER A 170 33.18 2.46 -2.92
N LEU A 171 33.54 1.88 -1.77
CA LEU A 171 33.63 2.61 -0.50
C LEU A 171 34.73 3.68 -0.58
N VAL A 172 34.33 4.95 -0.44
CA VAL A 172 35.21 6.12 -0.44
C VAL A 172 35.73 6.38 0.98
N THR A 173 34.83 6.42 1.96
CA THR A 173 35.18 6.66 3.37
C THR A 173 34.08 6.18 4.31
N ALA A 174 34.48 5.87 5.55
CA ALA A 174 33.59 5.49 6.64
C ALA A 174 34.11 6.10 7.97
N PRO A 175 33.95 7.42 8.18
CA PRO A 175 34.53 8.11 9.34
C PRO A 175 33.95 7.57 10.66
N PRO A 176 34.76 7.36 11.71
CA PRO A 176 34.29 6.80 12.97
C PRO A 176 33.44 7.82 13.75
N GLY A 177 32.34 7.35 14.33
CA GLY A 177 31.56 8.04 15.34
C GLY A 177 32.17 7.92 16.74
N PRO A 178 31.51 8.48 17.77
CA PRO A 178 32.02 8.52 19.15
C PRO A 178 32.17 7.13 19.81
N ASP A 179 31.53 6.09 19.28
CA ASP A 179 31.67 4.70 19.70
C ASP A 179 32.70 3.91 18.88
N GLY A 180 33.40 4.55 17.94
CA GLY A 180 34.43 3.94 17.10
C GLY A 180 33.90 3.17 15.89
N ALA A 181 32.60 2.88 15.83
CA ALA A 181 31.94 2.39 14.63
C ALA A 181 31.71 3.55 13.64
N PRO A 182 31.61 3.31 12.33
CA PRO A 182 31.36 4.38 11.35
C PRO A 182 30.09 5.19 11.68
N ALA A 183 30.21 6.52 11.67
CA ALA A 183 29.08 7.43 11.79
C ALA A 183 28.23 7.46 10.51
N PHE A 184 28.89 7.37 9.35
CA PHE A 184 28.28 7.26 8.04
C PHE A 184 29.25 6.60 7.07
N HIS A 185 28.71 6.09 5.96
CA HIS A 185 29.47 5.54 4.85
C HIS A 185 29.27 6.39 3.60
N VAL A 186 30.31 6.53 2.79
CA VAL A 186 30.25 7.20 1.49
C VAL A 186 30.72 6.24 0.41
N TYR A 187 29.87 6.00 -0.59
CA TYR A 187 30.18 5.17 -1.73
C TYR A 187 30.19 5.98 -3.02
N HIS A 188 31.04 5.54 -3.93
CA HIS A 188 31.07 5.98 -5.31
C HIS A 188 30.06 5.18 -6.12
N VAL A 189 29.17 5.87 -6.84
CA VAL A 189 28.13 5.24 -7.67
C VAL A 189 28.15 5.86 -9.06
N GLY A 190 28.39 5.06 -10.08
CA GLY A 190 28.33 5.47 -11.48
C GLY A 190 27.15 4.82 -12.21
N PRO A 191 27.08 4.95 -13.54
CA PRO A 191 26.05 4.30 -14.33
C PRO A 191 26.26 2.79 -14.26
N ALA A 192 25.22 2.04 -13.90
CA ALA A 192 25.28 0.59 -13.75
C ALA A 192 24.47 -0.13 -14.85
N PRO A 193 24.99 -0.25 -16.09
CA PRO A 193 24.26 -0.87 -17.21
C PRO A 193 24.14 -2.40 -17.12
N GLY A 194 24.73 -3.05 -16.11
CA GLY A 194 24.80 -4.52 -16.02
C GLY A 194 24.10 -5.14 -14.81
N LEU A 195 23.52 -4.34 -13.90
CA LEU A 195 22.71 -4.89 -12.82
C LEU A 195 21.34 -5.28 -13.35
N THR A 196 20.95 -6.53 -13.12
CA THR A 196 19.64 -7.05 -13.51
C THR A 196 19.01 -7.76 -12.31
N PRO A 197 17.72 -7.54 -12.04
CA PRO A 197 17.00 -8.31 -11.04
C PRO A 197 16.98 -9.80 -11.41
N THR A 198 16.87 -10.65 -10.40
CA THR A 198 16.75 -12.11 -10.52
C THR A 198 15.49 -12.49 -11.28
N HIS A 199 14.36 -11.84 -10.96
CA HIS A 199 13.10 -12.02 -11.67
C HIS A 199 12.90 -10.85 -12.63
N MET A 200 13.37 -11.01 -13.87
CA MET A 200 13.23 -9.98 -14.90
C MET A 200 11.79 -9.89 -15.41
N LEU A 201 11.30 -8.65 -15.52
CA LEU A 201 10.01 -8.30 -16.11
C LEU A 201 10.11 -6.90 -16.69
N THR A 202 9.51 -6.62 -17.84
CA THR A 202 9.46 -5.25 -18.36
C THR A 202 8.03 -4.77 -18.41
N ALA A 203 7.75 -3.68 -17.69
CA ALA A 203 6.45 -3.02 -17.69
C ALA A 203 6.63 -1.51 -17.76
N ASN A 204 5.92 -0.88 -18.69
CA ASN A 204 5.90 0.57 -18.86
C ASN A 204 4.82 1.18 -17.96
N LEU A 205 5.22 2.06 -17.04
CA LEU A 205 4.34 2.79 -16.15
C LEU A 205 4.13 4.20 -16.70
N ALA A 206 3.09 4.36 -17.52
CA ALA A 206 2.63 5.62 -18.13
C ALA A 206 3.74 6.48 -18.76
N HIS A 207 4.74 5.87 -19.39
CA HIS A 207 5.94 6.51 -19.95
C HIS A 207 6.82 7.27 -18.94
N ALA A 208 6.50 7.23 -17.65
CA ALA A 208 7.30 7.87 -16.60
C ALA A 208 8.44 6.94 -16.14
N ALA A 209 8.17 5.64 -16.00
CA ALA A 209 9.14 4.65 -15.57
C ALA A 209 8.95 3.31 -16.31
N SER A 210 10.02 2.53 -16.41
CA SER A 210 10.00 1.14 -16.85
C SER A 210 10.43 0.26 -15.68
N LEU A 211 9.50 -0.54 -15.13
CA LEU A 211 9.87 -1.60 -14.20
C LEU A 211 10.69 -2.65 -14.94
N LEU A 212 11.78 -3.11 -14.33
CA LEU A 212 12.76 -4.06 -14.90
C LEU A 212 12.72 -5.44 -14.23
N GLY A 213 12.09 -5.54 -13.07
CA GLY A 213 11.91 -6.78 -12.33
C GLY A 213 12.05 -6.60 -10.82
N HIS A 214 12.18 -7.73 -10.11
CA HIS A 214 12.28 -7.76 -8.65
C HIS A 214 13.18 -8.88 -8.11
N ASP A 215 13.61 -8.71 -6.86
CA ASP A 215 14.31 -9.71 -6.06
C ASP A 215 13.57 -9.92 -4.74
N ILE A 216 13.42 -11.18 -4.34
CA ILE A 216 12.90 -11.53 -3.02
C ILE A 216 14.08 -11.68 -2.06
N VAL A 217 14.08 -10.91 -0.98
CA VAL A 217 15.15 -10.90 0.02
C VAL A 217 14.77 -11.83 1.16
N GLY A 218 15.42 -13.00 1.21
CA GLY A 218 15.10 -14.04 2.19
C GLY A 218 13.90 -14.90 1.80
N GLU A 219 13.27 -15.54 2.79
CA GLU A 219 12.08 -16.38 2.60
C GLU A 219 10.89 -15.69 3.29
N PRO A 220 9.93 -15.12 2.55
CA PRO A 220 8.76 -14.46 3.11
C PRO A 220 7.90 -15.42 3.92
N ARG A 221 7.37 -14.96 5.06
CA ARG A 221 6.58 -15.77 5.98
C ARG A 221 5.34 -15.07 6.49
N SER A 222 4.33 -15.89 6.77
CA SER A 222 3.11 -15.47 7.47
C SER A 222 3.42 -14.80 8.81
N GLY A 223 2.82 -13.63 9.06
CA GLY A 223 3.01 -12.85 10.29
C GLY A 223 4.31 -12.03 10.38
N GLU A 224 5.17 -12.08 9.37
CA GLU A 224 6.41 -11.30 9.27
C GLU A 224 6.27 -10.20 8.19
N SER A 225 7.36 -9.87 7.49
CA SER A 225 7.34 -9.01 6.30
C SER A 225 7.88 -9.77 5.10
N ALA A 226 7.30 -9.52 3.92
CA ALA A 226 7.90 -9.87 2.65
C ALA A 226 8.84 -8.74 2.22
N GLU A 227 10.13 -9.02 2.21
CA GLU A 227 11.20 -8.10 1.84
C GLU A 227 11.50 -8.24 0.34
N VAL A 228 11.29 -7.17 -0.43
CA VAL A 228 11.28 -7.19 -1.90
C VAL A 228 12.02 -5.99 -2.48
N ALA A 229 13.07 -6.22 -3.25
CA ALA A 229 13.71 -5.17 -4.03
C ALA A 229 13.06 -5.05 -5.41
N VAL A 230 12.54 -3.87 -5.74
CA VAL A 230 11.97 -3.56 -7.06
C VAL A 230 12.90 -2.64 -7.83
N TRP A 231 13.02 -2.88 -9.14
CA TRP A 231 13.95 -2.17 -10.00
C TRP A 231 13.21 -1.44 -11.10
N TRP A 232 13.41 -0.13 -11.24
CA TRP A 232 12.84 0.62 -12.37
C TRP A 232 13.82 1.62 -12.95
N ARG A 233 13.67 1.87 -14.25
CA ARG A 233 14.35 2.94 -14.97
C ARG A 233 13.43 4.12 -15.16
N VAL A 234 13.89 5.32 -14.81
CA VAL A 234 13.17 6.57 -15.11
C VAL A 234 13.23 6.81 -16.62
N LEU A 235 12.09 6.97 -17.28
CA LEU A 235 12.00 7.18 -18.72
C LEU A 235 11.89 8.66 -19.09
N ALA A 236 11.13 9.41 -18.31
CA ALA A 236 10.87 10.82 -18.53
C ALA A 236 10.79 11.56 -17.20
N SER A 237 10.96 12.88 -17.24
CA SER A 237 10.64 13.72 -16.08
C SER A 237 9.15 13.57 -15.79
N PRO A 238 8.77 13.21 -14.55
CA PRO A 238 7.39 12.95 -14.24
C PRO A 238 6.58 14.24 -14.33
N ASP A 239 5.35 14.15 -14.83
CA ASP A 239 4.38 15.25 -14.90
C ASP A 239 3.98 15.76 -13.50
N ARG A 240 4.18 14.93 -12.47
CA ARG A 240 3.97 15.23 -11.06
C ARG A 240 5.18 14.81 -10.21
N GLY A 241 5.45 15.56 -9.15
CA GLY A 241 6.60 15.31 -8.27
C GLY A 241 6.34 14.38 -7.08
N ASP A 242 5.17 13.75 -7.01
CA ASP A 242 4.67 13.02 -5.83
C ASP A 242 4.34 11.55 -6.07
N TYR A 243 4.78 10.97 -7.19
CA TYR A 243 4.76 9.52 -7.38
C TYR A 243 5.62 8.82 -6.32
N GLY A 244 5.03 7.82 -5.68
CA GLY A 244 5.70 6.89 -4.77
C GLY A 244 5.22 5.45 -4.97
N PRO A 245 6.04 4.44 -4.64
CA PRO A 245 5.69 3.04 -4.78
C PRO A 245 4.52 2.65 -3.88
N VAL A 246 3.64 1.80 -4.40
CA VAL A 246 2.61 1.07 -3.66
C VAL A 246 2.76 -0.40 -4.01
N ALA A 247 2.81 -1.25 -3.00
CA ALA A 247 2.84 -2.71 -3.18
C ALA A 247 1.80 -3.36 -2.27
N ARG A 248 0.92 -4.17 -2.87
CA ARG A 248 -0.08 -4.98 -2.15
C ARG A 248 0.20 -6.45 -2.38
N LEU A 249 0.32 -7.21 -1.29
CA LEU A 249 0.40 -8.66 -1.33
C LEU A 249 -1.01 -9.24 -1.39
N THR A 250 -1.33 -9.94 -2.47
CA THR A 250 -2.64 -10.58 -2.69
C THR A 250 -2.49 -12.08 -2.90
N ASP A 251 -3.45 -12.85 -2.41
CA ASP A 251 -3.57 -14.27 -2.74
C ASP A 251 -4.23 -14.46 -4.13
N PRO A 252 -4.35 -15.71 -4.64
CA PRO A 252 -4.96 -15.98 -5.95
C PRO A 252 -6.44 -15.60 -6.07
N TRP A 253 -7.15 -15.42 -4.95
CA TRP A 253 -8.56 -15.01 -4.92
C TRP A 253 -8.73 -13.50 -4.77
N GLY A 254 -7.61 -12.76 -4.68
CA GLY A 254 -7.58 -11.30 -4.64
C GLY A 254 -7.70 -10.70 -3.24
N PHE A 255 -7.65 -11.49 -2.17
CA PHE A 255 -7.62 -10.94 -0.82
C PHE A 255 -6.27 -10.31 -0.53
N VAL A 256 -6.29 -9.13 0.09
CA VAL A 256 -5.07 -8.41 0.49
C VAL A 256 -4.58 -8.95 1.83
N TRP A 257 -3.33 -9.40 1.86
CA TRP A 257 -2.65 -9.92 3.04
C TRP A 257 -1.57 -8.96 3.57
N GLY A 258 -1.23 -7.93 2.80
CA GLY A 258 -0.24 -6.93 3.17
C GLY A 258 -0.24 -5.75 2.23
N GLU A 259 0.08 -4.57 2.72
CA GLU A 259 0.23 -3.36 1.89
C GLU A 259 1.33 -2.47 2.46
N THR A 260 2.10 -1.84 1.57
CA THR A 260 3.08 -0.82 1.91
C THR A 260 3.08 0.29 0.87
N GLN A 261 3.31 1.53 1.33
CA GLN A 261 3.44 2.73 0.50
C GLN A 261 4.61 3.56 1.04
N PRO A 262 5.85 3.12 0.82
CA PRO A 262 7.00 3.82 1.36
C PRO A 262 7.26 5.13 0.63
N PHE A 263 7.79 6.11 1.37
CA PHE A 263 8.30 7.35 0.81
C PHE A 263 9.82 7.28 0.87
N HIS A 264 10.47 6.63 -0.11
CA HIS A 264 11.92 6.49 -0.11
C HIS A 264 12.62 7.46 -1.07
N TYR A 265 12.30 7.42 -2.37
CA TYR A 265 12.91 8.30 -3.37
C TYR A 265 11.86 9.14 -4.14
N PRO A 266 11.60 10.37 -3.69
CA PRO A 266 10.59 11.27 -4.26
C PRO A 266 10.80 11.53 -5.76
N SER A 267 9.72 11.41 -6.52
CA SER A 267 9.74 11.57 -7.98
C SER A 267 10.05 12.98 -8.47
N GLU A 268 9.85 14.02 -7.67
CA GLU A 268 10.36 15.38 -8.00
C GLU A 268 11.88 15.44 -8.19
N GLN A 269 12.61 14.42 -7.73
CA GLN A 269 14.07 14.33 -7.85
C GLN A 269 14.54 13.49 -9.03
N TRP A 270 13.62 12.80 -9.72
CA TRP A 270 13.96 11.84 -10.76
C TRP A 270 14.58 12.51 -11.98
N THR A 271 15.61 11.88 -12.52
CA THR A 271 16.23 12.28 -13.77
C THR A 271 16.13 11.15 -14.81
N PRO A 272 15.77 11.46 -16.08
CA PRO A 272 15.65 10.44 -17.11
C PRO A 272 16.91 9.59 -17.24
N GLY A 273 16.72 8.26 -17.30
CA GLY A 273 17.79 7.27 -17.42
C GLY A 273 18.29 6.71 -16.09
N GLU A 274 17.98 7.34 -14.94
CA GLU A 274 18.31 6.78 -13.62
C GLU A 274 17.76 5.37 -13.47
N LEU A 275 18.57 4.49 -12.90
CA LEU A 275 18.14 3.18 -12.44
C LEU A 275 17.96 3.25 -10.93
N VAL A 276 16.76 2.94 -10.47
CA VAL A 276 16.40 2.92 -9.05
C VAL A 276 16.17 1.49 -8.62
N ALA A 277 16.84 1.08 -7.54
CA ALA A 277 16.58 -0.15 -6.81
C ALA A 277 16.02 0.23 -5.44
N ASP A 278 14.78 -0.18 -5.16
CA ASP A 278 14.08 0.21 -3.93
C ASP A 278 13.61 -1.03 -3.15
N HIS A 279 13.92 -1.08 -1.87
CA HIS A 279 13.64 -2.21 -1.01
C HIS A 279 12.38 -1.99 -0.17
N LEU A 280 11.32 -2.65 -0.58
CA LEU A 280 10.00 -2.60 0.04
C LEU A 280 9.90 -3.67 1.13
N SER A 281 9.40 -3.27 2.30
CA SER A 281 8.97 -4.19 3.36
C SER A 281 7.44 -4.22 3.36
N ILE A 282 6.86 -5.36 2.96
CA ILE A 282 5.41 -5.55 2.89
C ILE A 282 4.99 -6.38 4.11
N PRO A 283 4.28 -5.82 5.09
CA PRO A 283 3.84 -6.59 6.25
C PRO A 283 2.87 -7.70 5.82
N VAL A 284 3.09 -8.93 6.27
CA VAL A 284 2.22 -10.08 5.98
C VAL A 284 1.32 -10.34 7.18
N ALA A 285 0.01 -10.34 6.96
CA ALA A 285 -0.94 -10.52 8.05
C ALA A 285 -0.74 -11.90 8.74
N PRO A 286 -0.84 -11.95 10.07
CA PRO A 286 -0.66 -13.18 10.83
C PRO A 286 -1.70 -14.24 10.44
N GLY A 287 -1.24 -15.47 10.26
CA GLY A 287 -2.09 -16.61 9.88
C GLY A 287 -2.41 -16.66 8.39
N ALA A 288 -1.76 -15.83 7.56
CA ALA A 288 -1.71 -16.03 6.11
C ALA A 288 -1.32 -17.48 5.77
N PRO A 289 -2.13 -18.21 4.99
CA PRO A 289 -1.79 -19.56 4.55
C PRO A 289 -0.49 -19.58 3.74
N PRO A 290 0.38 -20.59 3.88
CA PRO A 290 1.50 -20.76 2.97
C PRO A 290 1.00 -21.09 1.56
N GLY A 291 1.72 -20.65 0.53
CA GLY A 291 1.32 -20.87 -0.86
C GLY A 291 1.79 -19.76 -1.80
N ASP A 292 1.19 -19.70 -2.98
CA ASP A 292 1.52 -18.71 -4.00
C ASP A 292 0.70 -17.43 -3.82
N TYR A 293 1.39 -16.31 -3.91
CA TYR A 293 0.85 -14.95 -3.79
C TYR A 293 1.38 -14.09 -4.94
N THR A 294 0.77 -12.92 -5.10
CA THR A 294 1.20 -11.90 -6.07
C THR A 294 1.36 -10.57 -5.35
N ILE A 295 2.47 -9.88 -5.60
CA ILE A 295 2.63 -8.49 -5.22
C ILE A 295 2.13 -7.64 -6.39
N ARG A 296 1.06 -6.89 -6.16
CA ARG A 296 0.54 -5.89 -7.10
C ARG A 296 1.26 -4.56 -6.86
N PHE A 297 2.19 -4.23 -7.75
CA PHE A 297 3.05 -3.05 -7.67
C PHE A 297 2.56 -1.93 -8.59
N SER A 298 2.57 -0.68 -8.12
CA SER A 298 2.37 0.50 -8.97
C SER A 298 3.03 1.74 -8.36
N LEU A 299 2.99 2.86 -9.10
CA LEU A 299 3.42 4.18 -8.63
C LEU A 299 2.18 5.06 -8.45
N TYR A 300 1.96 5.57 -7.25
CA TYR A 300 0.79 6.35 -6.88
C TYR A 300 1.13 7.83 -6.66
N SER A 301 0.30 8.72 -7.21
CA SER A 301 0.32 10.16 -6.93
C SER A 301 -0.79 10.52 -5.95
N ALA A 302 -0.40 11.09 -4.80
CA ALA A 302 -1.34 11.49 -3.75
C ALA A 302 -2.17 12.73 -4.15
N SER A 303 -1.58 13.66 -4.89
CA SER A 303 -2.24 14.87 -5.37
C SER A 303 -3.28 14.57 -6.45
N ALA A 304 -3.04 13.56 -7.29
CA ALA A 304 -3.99 13.10 -8.30
C ALA A 304 -4.97 12.05 -7.77
N ASN A 305 -4.68 11.45 -6.61
CA ASN A 305 -5.40 10.30 -6.07
C ASN A 305 -5.51 9.16 -7.11
N SER A 306 -4.40 8.89 -7.81
CA SER A 306 -4.37 7.93 -8.92
C SER A 306 -3.03 7.20 -9.02
N THR A 307 -3.06 5.97 -9.53
CA THR A 307 -1.86 5.20 -9.88
C THR A 307 -1.48 5.42 -11.33
N LEU A 308 -0.19 5.28 -11.65
CA LEU A 308 0.27 5.19 -13.02
C LEU A 308 -0.26 3.90 -13.66
N SER A 309 -0.76 4.03 -14.87
CA SER A 309 -1.23 2.90 -15.66
C SER A 309 -0.08 2.08 -16.20
N VAL A 310 -0.25 0.77 -16.25
CA VAL A 310 0.62 -0.13 -17.01
C VAL A 310 0.24 -0.03 -18.48
N LEU A 311 1.23 0.06 -19.36
CA LEU A 311 1.02 0.13 -20.81
C LEU A 311 1.56 -1.12 -21.51
N ASP A 312 0.85 -1.58 -22.54
CA ASP A 312 1.32 -2.64 -23.44
C ASP A 312 2.42 -2.14 -24.40
N ASN A 313 2.96 -3.03 -25.23
CA ASN A 313 3.99 -2.70 -26.21
C ASN A 313 3.51 -1.71 -27.30
N ALA A 314 2.20 -1.54 -27.47
CA ALA A 314 1.61 -0.56 -28.38
C ALA A 314 1.29 0.77 -27.69
N GLY A 315 1.56 0.90 -26.37
CA GLY A 315 1.27 2.10 -25.58
C GLY A 315 -0.17 2.19 -25.08
N ARG A 316 -0.95 1.10 -25.18
CA ARG A 316 -2.35 1.07 -24.71
C ARG A 316 -2.42 0.66 -23.24
N TYR A 317 -3.49 1.07 -22.56
CA TYR A 317 -3.75 0.68 -21.16
C TYR A 317 -3.80 -0.85 -21.02
N ALA A 318 -3.01 -1.38 -20.08
CA ALA A 318 -2.84 -2.81 -19.81
C ALA A 318 -3.00 -3.14 -18.31
N GLY A 319 -3.74 -2.31 -17.57
CA GLY A 319 -4.01 -2.50 -16.15
C GLY A 319 -3.42 -1.40 -15.25
N ALA A 320 -3.75 -1.47 -13.96
CA ALA A 320 -3.34 -0.47 -12.97
C ALA A 320 -2.08 -0.84 -12.18
N THR A 321 -1.71 -2.12 -12.18
CA THR A 321 -0.62 -2.67 -11.38
C THR A 321 0.17 -3.71 -12.16
N VAL A 322 1.46 -3.81 -11.87
CA VAL A 322 2.33 -4.88 -12.34
C VAL A 322 2.30 -6.02 -11.33
N GLU A 323 2.13 -7.25 -11.80
CA GLU A 323 2.07 -8.45 -10.96
C GLU A 323 3.46 -9.08 -10.78
N LEU A 324 3.91 -9.21 -9.54
CA LEU A 324 5.20 -9.80 -9.17
C LEU A 324 4.95 -11.07 -8.33
N PRO A 325 5.19 -12.28 -8.85
CA PRO A 325 4.93 -13.52 -8.12
C PRO A 325 5.78 -13.63 -6.85
N LEU A 326 5.18 -14.22 -5.81
CA LEU A 326 5.77 -14.48 -4.50
C LEU A 326 5.32 -15.84 -3.98
N HIS A 327 6.20 -16.62 -3.36
CA HIS A 327 5.80 -17.77 -2.56
C HIS A 327 5.95 -17.45 -1.07
N LEU A 328 4.90 -17.72 -0.29
CA LEU A 328 4.85 -17.47 1.14
C LEU A 328 5.03 -18.78 1.92
N ALA A 329 5.99 -18.80 2.83
CA ALA A 329 6.21 -19.92 3.72
C ALA A 329 5.40 -19.81 5.02
N ARG A 330 5.25 -20.93 5.72
CA ARG A 330 4.61 -20.99 7.04
C ARG A 330 5.32 -20.09 8.05
N ALA A 331 4.54 -19.53 8.97
CA ALA A 331 5.04 -18.83 10.14
C ALA A 331 5.99 -19.73 10.95
N VAL A 332 7.14 -19.18 11.41
CA VAL A 332 8.05 -19.91 12.31
C VAL A 332 7.42 -20.10 13.69
N THR A 333 6.74 -19.06 14.17
CA THR A 333 6.02 -19.08 15.45
C THR A 333 4.55 -18.84 15.16
N PRO A 334 3.63 -19.70 15.60
CA PRO A 334 2.20 -19.46 15.43
C PRO A 334 1.79 -18.12 16.05
N PRO A 335 0.97 -17.31 15.37
CA PRO A 335 0.51 -16.04 15.91
C PRO A 335 -0.38 -16.24 17.14
N SER A 336 -0.38 -15.26 18.04
CA SER A 336 -1.36 -15.27 19.13
C SER A 336 -2.76 -15.08 18.55
N PRO A 337 -3.78 -15.80 19.05
CA PRO A 337 -5.15 -15.55 18.61
C PRO A 337 -5.59 -14.09 18.79
N ASP A 338 -5.00 -13.35 19.72
CA ASP A 338 -5.30 -11.93 19.96
C ASP A 338 -4.83 -11.00 18.81
N ASP A 339 -3.87 -11.45 18.00
CA ASP A 339 -3.32 -10.68 16.87
C ASP A 339 -4.18 -10.81 15.59
N LEU A 340 -5.18 -11.70 15.58
CA LEU A 340 -5.94 -12.09 14.38
C LEU A 340 -7.19 -11.23 14.12
N GLY A 341 -7.53 -10.30 15.01
CA GLY A 341 -8.71 -9.43 14.83
C GLY A 341 -10.05 -10.19 14.78
N ILE A 342 -10.17 -11.30 15.50
CA ILE A 342 -11.39 -12.13 15.57
C ILE A 342 -12.51 -11.36 16.28
N ARG A 343 -13.63 -11.13 15.59
CA ARG A 343 -14.81 -10.41 16.11
C ARG A 343 -15.74 -11.33 16.88
N THR A 344 -16.04 -12.52 16.35
CA THR A 344 -16.89 -13.51 17.02
C THR A 344 -16.06 -14.73 17.39
N ARG A 345 -15.69 -14.83 18.67
CA ARG A 345 -15.00 -16.00 19.24
C ARG A 345 -15.97 -17.17 19.40
N LEU A 346 -15.53 -18.36 19.03
CA LEU A 346 -16.31 -19.59 19.09
C LEU A 346 -15.59 -20.68 19.89
N ASP A 347 -14.29 -20.86 19.66
CA ASP A 347 -13.44 -21.90 20.27
C ASP A 347 -14.08 -23.31 20.17
N ALA A 348 -14.62 -23.65 18.99
CA ALA A 348 -15.35 -24.88 18.75
C ALA A 348 -14.41 -26.00 18.26
N PRO A 349 -14.26 -27.11 19.01
CA PRO A 349 -13.33 -28.19 18.65
C PRO A 349 -13.94 -29.20 17.67
N LEU A 350 -13.08 -29.78 16.82
CA LEU A 350 -13.37 -30.83 15.84
C LEU A 350 -12.12 -31.70 15.59
N GLY A 351 -12.01 -32.85 16.25
CA GLY A 351 -11.02 -33.89 15.93
C GLY A 351 -9.58 -33.41 15.67
N GLY A 352 -9.00 -32.66 16.63
CA GLY A 352 -7.65 -32.10 16.52
C GLY A 352 -7.59 -30.73 15.85
N LEU A 353 -8.70 -30.20 15.34
CA LEU A 353 -8.87 -28.85 14.80
C LEU A 353 -9.75 -28.03 15.75
N THR A 354 -9.50 -26.74 15.89
CA THR A 354 -10.40 -25.81 16.60
C THR A 354 -10.75 -24.62 15.70
N LEU A 355 -12.04 -24.32 15.55
CA LEU A 355 -12.52 -23.05 15.01
C LEU A 355 -12.46 -21.99 16.12
N LEU A 356 -11.43 -21.15 16.09
CA LEU A 356 -11.22 -20.06 17.05
C LEU A 356 -12.35 -19.02 16.97
N GLY A 357 -12.84 -18.73 15.77
CA GLY A 357 -13.89 -17.77 15.55
C GLY A 357 -14.17 -17.47 14.09
N VAL A 358 -15.03 -16.47 13.87
CA VAL A 358 -15.49 -16.04 12.55
C VAL A 358 -15.60 -14.51 12.49
N ASN A 359 -15.32 -13.96 11.31
CA ASN A 359 -15.72 -12.61 10.92
C ASN A 359 -16.69 -12.71 9.74
N LEU A 360 -17.91 -12.20 9.90
CA LEU A 360 -18.84 -11.96 8.80
C LEU A 360 -18.67 -10.50 8.36
N ASP A 361 -17.90 -10.28 7.30
CA ASP A 361 -17.62 -8.94 6.80
C ASP A 361 -18.76 -8.40 5.94
N THR A 362 -19.60 -9.29 5.39
CA THR A 362 -20.84 -8.95 4.68
C THR A 362 -22.04 -9.61 5.36
N THR A 363 -22.99 -8.79 5.83
CA THR A 363 -24.26 -9.25 6.42
C THR A 363 -25.49 -8.82 5.62
N SER A 364 -25.29 -8.08 4.53
CA SER A 364 -26.33 -7.68 3.58
C SER A 364 -25.73 -7.66 2.18
N ALA A 365 -26.43 -8.27 1.22
CA ALA A 365 -26.00 -8.34 -0.18
C ALA A 365 -27.18 -8.51 -1.12
N ARG A 366 -26.99 -8.19 -2.40
CA ARG A 366 -27.96 -8.43 -3.48
C ARG A 366 -27.72 -9.83 -4.10
N PRO A 367 -28.74 -10.47 -4.67
CA PRO A 367 -28.56 -11.69 -5.45
C PRO A 367 -27.50 -11.52 -6.55
N GLY A 368 -26.49 -12.38 -6.56
CA GLY A 368 -25.33 -12.28 -7.44
C GLY A 368 -24.11 -11.63 -6.82
N GLU A 369 -24.21 -10.87 -5.73
CA GLU A 369 -23.05 -10.30 -5.04
C GLU A 369 -22.29 -11.36 -4.22
N ARG A 370 -21.05 -11.03 -3.84
CA ARG A 370 -20.21 -11.89 -3.00
C ARG A 370 -20.50 -11.65 -1.52
N LEU A 371 -20.47 -12.72 -0.73
CA LEU A 371 -20.44 -12.67 0.73
C LEU A 371 -19.03 -12.90 1.21
N TYR A 372 -18.48 -11.91 1.91
CA TYR A 372 -17.16 -12.01 2.51
C TYR A 372 -17.25 -12.53 3.95
N LEU A 373 -16.55 -13.64 4.22
CA LEU A 373 -16.34 -14.17 5.56
C LEU A 373 -14.89 -14.61 5.78
N THR A 374 -14.48 -14.64 7.04
CA THR A 374 -13.19 -15.19 7.46
C THR A 374 -13.41 -16.20 8.59
N LEU A 375 -12.87 -17.40 8.41
CA LEU A 375 -12.79 -18.44 9.44
C LEU A 375 -11.37 -18.46 10.02
N PHE A 376 -11.27 -18.64 11.34
CA PHE A 376 -10.00 -18.65 12.04
C PHE A 376 -9.79 -20.02 12.67
N TRP A 377 -8.81 -20.75 12.18
CA TRP A 377 -8.57 -22.13 12.58
C TRP A 377 -7.28 -22.29 13.37
N ARG A 378 -7.23 -23.29 14.24
CA ARG A 378 -5.99 -23.76 14.86
C ARG A 378 -5.91 -25.29 14.79
N ALA A 379 -4.78 -25.80 14.34
CA ALA A 379 -4.43 -27.21 14.49
C ALA A 379 -3.98 -27.46 15.93
N ASP A 380 -4.72 -28.25 16.70
CA ASP A 380 -4.33 -28.72 18.02
C ASP A 380 -3.48 -30.00 17.95
N GLU A 381 -3.62 -30.78 16.88
CA GLU A 381 -2.88 -32.03 16.64
C GLU A 381 -2.34 -32.11 15.20
N SER A 382 -1.36 -32.99 14.95
CA SER A 382 -0.86 -33.32 13.62
C SER A 382 -0.31 -34.76 13.63
N PRO A 383 -0.57 -35.59 12.60
CA PRO A 383 -1.39 -35.28 11.42
C PRO A 383 -2.90 -35.29 11.76
N MET A 384 -3.68 -34.54 10.97
CA MET A 384 -5.15 -34.57 10.97
C MET A 384 -5.65 -35.20 9.66
N PRO A 385 -6.90 -35.72 9.61
CA PRO A 385 -7.55 -35.98 8.33
C PRO A 385 -7.77 -34.67 7.57
N ASP A 386 -8.08 -34.77 6.28
CA ASP A 386 -8.56 -33.66 5.48
C ASP A 386 -10.04 -33.41 5.82
N TYR A 387 -10.33 -32.22 6.35
CA TYR A 387 -11.68 -31.77 6.69
C TYR A 387 -12.20 -30.86 5.59
N ASP A 388 -13.42 -31.11 5.12
CA ASP A 388 -14.06 -30.26 4.11
C ASP A 388 -14.85 -29.14 4.80
N VAL A 389 -14.72 -27.92 4.27
CA VAL A 389 -15.53 -26.76 4.65
C VAL A 389 -16.72 -26.65 3.70
N HIS A 390 -17.92 -26.66 4.27
CA HIS A 390 -19.17 -26.42 3.57
C HIS A 390 -19.84 -25.15 4.11
N LEU A 391 -20.09 -24.20 3.22
CA LEU A 391 -20.84 -22.99 3.52
C LEU A 391 -22.17 -23.05 2.81
N GLY A 392 -23.25 -22.89 3.57
CA GLY A 392 -24.62 -22.90 3.05
C GLY A 392 -25.40 -21.66 3.47
N LEU A 393 -26.32 -21.23 2.61
CA LEU A 393 -27.34 -20.24 2.91
C LEU A 393 -28.69 -20.95 2.99
N ASP A 394 -29.25 -21.04 4.19
CA ASP A 394 -30.33 -21.97 4.55
C ASP A 394 -29.99 -23.40 4.12
N ASP A 395 -30.69 -23.93 3.10
CA ASP A 395 -30.51 -25.27 2.56
C ASP A 395 -29.70 -25.26 1.24
N ARG A 396 -29.21 -24.10 0.80
CA ARG A 396 -28.50 -23.92 -0.46
C ARG A 396 -27.00 -23.88 -0.24
N MET A 397 -26.26 -24.77 -0.91
CA MET A 397 -24.79 -24.77 -0.86
C MET A 397 -24.22 -23.55 -1.59
N LEU A 398 -23.29 -22.84 -0.95
CA LEU A 398 -22.52 -21.73 -1.53
C LEU A 398 -21.08 -22.15 -1.84
N TYR A 399 -20.48 -22.99 -1.00
CA TYR A 399 -19.10 -23.47 -1.16
C TYR A 399 -18.95 -24.86 -0.52
N ALA A 400 -18.10 -25.69 -1.12
CA ALA A 400 -17.69 -27.00 -0.61
C ALA A 400 -16.28 -27.30 -1.13
N GLY A 401 -15.33 -27.56 -0.21
CA GLY A 401 -13.94 -27.88 -0.54
C GLY A 401 -13.05 -27.87 0.71
N ASP A 402 -11.77 -28.16 0.54
CA ASP A 402 -10.80 -28.07 1.64
C ASP A 402 -10.59 -26.59 2.04
N PRO A 403 -10.06 -26.32 3.25
CA PRO A 403 -9.68 -24.96 3.65
C PRO A 403 -8.75 -24.28 2.65
N VAL A 404 -8.84 -22.95 2.59
CA VAL A 404 -8.02 -22.14 1.67
C VAL A 404 -8.24 -22.56 0.21
N HIS A 405 -9.50 -22.77 -0.16
CA HIS A 405 -9.93 -23.08 -1.54
C HIS A 405 -9.15 -24.24 -2.17
N ASP A 406 -9.10 -25.38 -1.49
CA ASP A 406 -8.44 -26.62 -1.96
C ASP A 406 -6.90 -26.55 -2.07
N THR A 407 -6.26 -25.46 -1.59
CA THR A 407 -4.80 -25.29 -1.72
C THR A 407 -4.00 -25.65 -0.47
N TYR A 408 -4.64 -25.69 0.70
CA TYR A 408 -3.95 -25.98 1.96
C TYR A 408 -4.79 -26.86 2.91
N PRO A 409 -4.94 -28.16 2.58
CA PRO A 409 -5.78 -29.08 3.34
C PRO A 409 -5.23 -29.35 4.75
N THR A 410 -6.11 -29.72 5.68
CA THR A 410 -5.79 -29.82 7.12
C THR A 410 -4.76 -30.90 7.45
N SER A 411 -4.59 -31.94 6.62
CA SER A 411 -3.50 -32.91 6.82
C SER A 411 -2.10 -32.30 6.68
N GLY A 412 -1.98 -31.16 5.99
CA GLY A 412 -0.72 -30.43 5.82
C GLY A 412 -0.33 -29.56 7.02
N TRP A 413 -1.25 -29.32 7.97
CA TRP A 413 -1.07 -28.36 9.05
C TRP A 413 -0.21 -28.92 10.19
N ALA A 414 0.63 -28.09 10.78
CA ALA A 414 1.42 -28.45 11.96
C ALA A 414 0.68 -28.17 13.27
N THR A 415 1.03 -28.92 14.32
CA THR A 415 0.53 -28.66 15.67
C THR A 415 0.80 -27.22 16.11
N GLY A 416 -0.25 -26.54 16.57
CA GLY A 416 -0.25 -25.15 16.99
C GLY A 416 -0.40 -24.14 15.84
N GLU A 417 -0.35 -24.57 14.58
CA GLU A 417 -0.51 -23.68 13.43
C GLU A 417 -1.88 -23.01 13.43
N VAL A 418 -1.90 -21.72 13.11
CA VAL A 418 -3.12 -20.92 12.98
C VAL A 418 -3.25 -20.48 11.54
N VAL A 419 -4.40 -20.79 10.95
CA VAL A 419 -4.72 -20.47 9.55
C VAL A 419 -5.93 -19.55 9.52
N VAL A 420 -5.78 -18.42 8.84
CA VAL A 420 -6.86 -17.49 8.53
C VAL A 420 -7.37 -17.86 7.15
N ASP A 421 -8.65 -18.21 7.06
CA ASP A 421 -9.25 -18.82 5.89
C ASP A 421 -10.39 -17.93 5.39
N ARG A 422 -10.20 -17.29 4.24
CA ARG A 422 -11.05 -16.21 3.71
C ARG A 422 -11.87 -16.68 2.53
N TYR A 423 -13.16 -16.37 2.54
CA TYR A 423 -14.11 -16.74 1.49
C TYR A 423 -14.89 -15.54 1.00
N ASP A 424 -15.21 -15.52 -0.29
CA ASP A 424 -15.98 -14.50 -1.00
C ASP A 424 -17.12 -15.13 -1.83
N THR A 425 -17.82 -16.09 -1.23
CA THR A 425 -18.81 -16.93 -1.92
C THR A 425 -19.90 -16.09 -2.61
N ARG A 426 -20.18 -16.38 -3.88
CA ARG A 426 -21.19 -15.63 -4.64
C ARG A 426 -22.60 -16.10 -4.31
N LEU A 427 -23.47 -15.16 -3.90
CA LEU A 427 -24.90 -15.42 -3.77
C LEU A 427 -25.49 -15.82 -5.13
N PRO A 428 -26.27 -16.89 -5.20
CA PRO A 428 -27.00 -17.22 -6.43
C PRO A 428 -27.96 -16.09 -6.83
N ARG A 429 -28.05 -15.79 -8.13
CA ARG A 429 -28.79 -14.63 -8.66
C ARG A 429 -30.32 -14.73 -8.54
N ASP A 430 -30.81 -15.93 -8.27
CA ASP A 430 -32.21 -16.30 -8.03
C ASP A 430 -32.54 -16.43 -6.53
N THR A 431 -31.60 -16.09 -5.63
CA THR A 431 -31.87 -16.04 -4.19
C THR A 431 -32.99 -15.02 -3.93
N LEU A 432 -34.00 -15.44 -3.19
CA LEU A 432 -35.14 -14.59 -2.87
C LEU A 432 -34.71 -13.49 -1.88
N PRO A 433 -35.31 -12.30 -1.93
CA PRO A 433 -35.06 -11.27 -0.92
C PRO A 433 -35.60 -11.69 0.46
N GLY A 434 -34.89 -11.34 1.52
CA GLY A 434 -35.29 -11.65 2.90
C GLY A 434 -34.10 -11.97 3.81
N ASP A 435 -34.43 -12.42 5.02
CA ASP A 435 -33.44 -12.87 6.00
C ASP A 435 -33.12 -14.35 5.77
N HIS A 436 -31.84 -14.66 5.62
CA HIS A 436 -31.34 -16.03 5.41
C HIS A 436 -30.29 -16.39 6.46
N THR A 437 -30.20 -17.65 6.85
CA THR A 437 -29.18 -18.11 7.82
C THR A 437 -27.96 -18.65 7.09
N LEU A 438 -26.78 -18.08 7.37
CA LEU A 438 -25.50 -18.63 6.91
C LEU A 438 -25.07 -19.76 7.86
N ARG A 439 -24.80 -20.94 7.31
CA ARG A 439 -24.41 -22.15 8.04
C ARG A 439 -23.01 -22.60 7.62
N LEU A 440 -22.22 -22.99 8.60
CA LEU A 440 -20.96 -23.71 8.42
C LEU A 440 -21.18 -25.18 8.78
N GLN A 441 -20.71 -26.06 7.91
CA GLN A 441 -20.54 -27.48 8.22
C GLN A 441 -19.10 -27.86 7.90
N VAL A 442 -18.43 -28.54 8.84
CA VAL A 442 -17.08 -29.08 8.65
C VAL A 442 -17.07 -30.53 9.06
N GLY A 443 -16.46 -31.40 8.26
CA GLY A 443 -16.40 -32.82 8.57
C GLY A 443 -15.45 -33.57 7.66
N ASP A 444 -15.10 -34.78 8.08
CA ASP A 444 -14.28 -35.69 7.28
C ASP A 444 -15.16 -36.37 6.21
N PRO A 445 -14.91 -36.14 4.91
CA PRO A 445 -15.70 -36.71 3.83
C PRO A 445 -15.58 -38.24 3.76
N ALA A 446 -14.48 -38.82 4.24
CA ALA A 446 -14.19 -40.25 4.13
C ALA A 446 -15.00 -41.11 5.10
N THR A 447 -15.41 -40.56 6.25
CA THR A 447 -16.11 -41.34 7.28
C THR A 447 -17.64 -41.20 7.23
N GLY A 448 -18.19 -40.22 6.50
CA GLY A 448 -19.64 -40.02 6.22
C GLY A 448 -20.57 -39.93 7.45
N SER A 449 -20.02 -40.10 8.64
CA SER A 449 -20.65 -40.27 9.95
C SER A 449 -19.65 -40.01 11.09
N GLY A 450 -18.45 -39.52 10.77
CA GLY A 450 -17.42 -39.12 11.73
C GLY A 450 -17.73 -37.81 12.43
N GLN A 451 -16.77 -37.30 13.22
CA GLN A 451 -16.90 -36.00 13.88
C GLN A 451 -17.18 -34.93 12.83
N SER A 452 -18.24 -34.15 13.05
CA SER A 452 -18.60 -33.00 12.23
C SER A 452 -18.97 -31.84 13.14
N LEU A 453 -18.66 -30.63 12.69
CA LEU A 453 -19.05 -29.38 13.30
C LEU A 453 -20.10 -28.73 12.41
N ALA A 454 -21.26 -28.40 12.97
CA ALA A 454 -22.29 -27.64 12.27
C ALA A 454 -22.72 -26.44 13.12
N LEU A 455 -22.63 -25.24 12.56
CA LEU A 455 -22.88 -23.99 13.26
C LEU A 455 -23.67 -23.02 12.37
N ASP A 456 -24.65 -22.34 12.97
CA ASP A 456 -25.26 -21.15 12.36
C ASP A 456 -24.34 -19.95 12.64
N LEU A 457 -23.74 -19.38 11.59
CA LEU A 457 -22.78 -18.28 11.70
C LEU A 457 -23.47 -16.92 11.87
N GLY A 458 -24.70 -16.78 11.39
CA GLY A 458 -25.48 -15.55 11.51
C GLY A 458 -26.54 -15.39 10.41
N THR A 459 -27.20 -14.23 10.41
CA THR A 459 -28.20 -13.86 9.41
C THR A 459 -27.56 -12.98 8.32
N VAL A 460 -27.88 -13.28 7.07
CA VAL A 460 -27.56 -12.46 5.89
C VAL A 460 -28.87 -11.91 5.31
N VAL A 461 -28.95 -10.59 5.15
CA VAL A 461 -30.09 -9.92 4.54
C VAL A 461 -29.89 -9.86 3.03
N VAL A 462 -30.71 -10.58 2.28
CA VAL A 462 -30.71 -10.55 0.82
C VAL A 462 -31.64 -9.44 0.34
N GLN A 463 -31.08 -8.45 -0.35
CA GLN A 463 -31.81 -7.29 -0.85
C GLN A 463 -32.58 -7.60 -2.14
N ALA A 464 -33.70 -6.91 -2.35
CA ALA A 464 -34.41 -6.99 -3.61
C ALA A 464 -33.69 -6.21 -4.72
N ILE A 465 -33.66 -6.76 -5.93
CA ILE A 465 -33.20 -6.07 -7.15
C ILE A 465 -34.42 -5.86 -8.05
N GLU A 466 -34.66 -4.63 -8.46
CA GLU A 466 -35.60 -4.35 -9.54
C GLU A 466 -34.94 -4.68 -10.88
N ARG A 467 -35.53 -5.61 -11.62
CA ARG A 467 -35.02 -6.08 -12.92
C ARG A 467 -36.00 -5.75 -14.02
N ALA A 468 -35.51 -5.20 -15.13
CA ALA A 468 -36.30 -4.91 -16.31
C ALA A 468 -35.94 -5.86 -17.45
N PHE A 469 -36.95 -6.44 -18.12
CA PHE A 469 -36.75 -7.30 -19.30
C PHE A 469 -37.42 -6.73 -20.56
N GLY A 470 -38.33 -5.77 -20.37
CA GLY A 470 -38.94 -5.03 -21.47
C GLY A 470 -37.95 -4.02 -22.03
N VAL A 471 -37.88 -3.92 -23.35
CA VAL A 471 -37.10 -2.87 -24.00
C VAL A 471 -37.87 -1.56 -23.91
N PRO A 472 -37.32 -0.49 -23.30
CA PRO A 472 -37.96 0.81 -23.32
C PRO A 472 -37.96 1.40 -24.74
N PRO A 473 -38.73 2.47 -25.02
CA PRO A 473 -38.55 3.24 -26.24
C PRO A 473 -37.11 3.76 -26.33
N ILE A 474 -36.45 3.56 -27.46
CA ILE A 474 -35.07 4.02 -27.73
C ILE A 474 -35.12 4.97 -28.92
N SER A 475 -34.58 6.18 -28.77
CA SER A 475 -34.60 7.22 -29.80
C SER A 475 -33.66 6.90 -30.96
N HIS A 476 -32.48 6.36 -30.66
CA HIS A 476 -31.49 5.90 -31.64
C HIS A 476 -31.24 4.39 -31.48
N PRO A 477 -32.10 3.53 -32.06
CA PRO A 477 -31.89 2.09 -32.00
C PRO A 477 -30.62 1.69 -32.77
N LEU A 478 -29.79 0.88 -32.14
CA LEU A 478 -28.54 0.35 -32.67
C LEU A 478 -28.41 -1.09 -32.19
N THR A 479 -27.94 -2.01 -33.04
CA THR A 479 -27.64 -3.37 -32.61
C THR A 479 -26.15 -3.63 -32.77
N ALA A 480 -25.47 -3.77 -31.64
CA ALA A 480 -24.07 -4.17 -31.59
C ALA A 480 -23.86 -5.12 -30.41
N THR A 481 -22.89 -6.01 -30.51
CA THR A 481 -22.52 -6.95 -29.43
C THR A 481 -21.11 -6.69 -28.95
N LEU A 482 -20.90 -6.90 -27.64
CA LEU A 482 -19.61 -6.85 -26.97
C LEU A 482 -19.32 -8.24 -26.41
N GLY A 483 -18.29 -8.90 -26.97
CA GLY A 483 -17.81 -10.22 -26.59
C GLY A 483 -18.87 -11.32 -26.58
N ASP A 484 -19.90 -11.20 -27.41
CA ASP A 484 -21.09 -12.09 -27.46
C ASP A 484 -21.85 -12.27 -26.13
N GLN A 485 -21.57 -11.43 -25.13
CA GLN A 485 -22.14 -11.48 -23.79
C GLN A 485 -23.13 -10.34 -23.54
N VAL A 486 -22.88 -9.17 -24.12
CA VAL A 486 -23.69 -7.97 -23.95
C VAL A 486 -24.10 -7.43 -25.32
N GLN A 487 -25.34 -6.99 -25.44
CA GLN A 487 -25.87 -6.32 -26.63
C GLN A 487 -26.20 -4.87 -26.28
N LEU A 488 -25.67 -3.93 -27.06
CA LEU A 488 -26.15 -2.55 -27.09
C LEU A 488 -27.42 -2.53 -27.95
N LEU A 489 -28.54 -2.09 -27.37
CA LEU A 489 -29.84 -1.95 -28.02
C LEU A 489 -30.05 -0.57 -28.67
N GLY A 490 -29.23 0.40 -28.28
CA GLY A 490 -29.27 1.78 -28.76
C GLY A 490 -29.04 2.77 -27.63
N TYR A 491 -29.31 4.04 -27.92
CA TYR A 491 -29.00 5.15 -27.01
C TYR A 491 -29.95 6.34 -27.20
N ASP A 492 -29.96 7.22 -26.20
CA ASP A 492 -30.58 8.55 -26.22
C ASP A 492 -29.53 9.63 -25.90
N LEU A 493 -29.67 10.81 -26.52
CA LEU A 493 -28.81 11.98 -26.28
C LEU A 493 -29.64 13.21 -25.92
N SER A 494 -29.15 13.99 -24.97
CA SER A 494 -29.84 15.17 -24.43
C SER A 494 -29.80 16.42 -25.31
N ALA A 495 -28.69 16.68 -26.00
CA ALA A 495 -28.52 17.87 -26.84
C ALA A 495 -27.46 17.70 -27.93
N GLU A 496 -27.77 18.17 -29.13
CA GLU A 496 -26.83 18.43 -30.22
C GLU A 496 -27.25 19.73 -30.95
N PRO A 497 -26.30 20.59 -31.36
CA PRO A 497 -24.85 20.53 -31.10
C PRO A 497 -24.50 20.93 -29.64
N VAL A 498 -23.25 20.75 -29.22
CA VAL A 498 -22.73 21.12 -27.88
C VAL A 498 -21.58 22.13 -27.99
N ALA A 499 -21.33 22.92 -26.93
CA ALA A 499 -20.18 23.82 -26.82
C ALA A 499 -19.12 23.31 -25.82
N PRO A 500 -17.87 23.79 -25.89
CA PRO A 500 -16.86 23.52 -24.88
C PRO A 500 -17.35 23.89 -23.47
N GLY A 501 -17.21 22.98 -22.51
CA GLY A 501 -17.70 23.13 -21.14
C GLY A 501 -19.16 22.67 -20.92
N ASP A 502 -19.93 22.37 -21.97
CA ASP A 502 -21.26 21.76 -21.83
C ASP A 502 -21.17 20.32 -21.34
N THR A 503 -22.28 19.80 -20.82
CA THR A 503 -22.43 18.39 -20.45
C THR A 503 -23.36 17.68 -21.43
N LEU A 504 -22.84 16.67 -22.12
CA LEU A 504 -23.61 15.77 -22.96
C LEU A 504 -24.13 14.59 -22.11
N THR A 505 -25.43 14.57 -21.82
CA THR A 505 -26.05 13.40 -21.19
C THR A 505 -26.35 12.33 -22.24
N LEU A 506 -25.74 11.15 -22.07
CA LEU A 506 -25.91 9.95 -22.88
C LEU A 506 -26.61 8.88 -22.05
N THR A 507 -27.69 8.29 -22.59
CA THR A 507 -28.30 7.08 -22.01
C THR A 507 -28.05 5.90 -22.92
N LEU A 508 -27.44 4.84 -22.39
CA LEU A 508 -27.18 3.58 -23.08
C LEU A 508 -28.18 2.51 -22.62
N TYR A 509 -28.66 1.71 -23.55
CA TYR A 509 -29.56 0.59 -23.28
C TYR A 509 -28.86 -0.72 -23.58
N TRP A 510 -28.51 -1.45 -22.53
CA TRP A 510 -27.81 -2.72 -22.62
C TRP A 510 -28.76 -3.89 -22.44
N ARG A 511 -28.45 -5.03 -23.06
CA ARG A 511 -29.05 -6.33 -22.77
C ARG A 511 -27.99 -7.36 -22.48
N ALA A 512 -28.11 -8.07 -21.36
CA ALA A 512 -27.29 -9.26 -21.12
C ALA A 512 -27.78 -10.41 -22.02
N LEU A 513 -26.90 -10.97 -22.84
CA LEU A 513 -27.20 -12.13 -23.68
C LEU A 513 -26.99 -13.44 -22.92
N THR A 514 -26.01 -13.45 -22.01
CA THR A 514 -25.65 -14.60 -21.18
C THR A 514 -25.53 -14.20 -19.71
N LYS A 515 -25.27 -15.19 -18.86
CA LYS A 515 -24.71 -14.91 -17.53
C LYS A 515 -23.30 -14.34 -17.73
N ILE A 516 -23.02 -13.23 -17.07
CA ILE A 516 -21.72 -12.54 -17.10
C ILE A 516 -21.08 -12.69 -15.73
N GLU A 517 -19.87 -13.21 -15.61
CA GLU A 517 -19.20 -13.38 -14.30
C GLU A 517 -18.36 -12.18 -13.89
N GLU A 518 -17.90 -11.40 -14.87
CA GLU A 518 -17.03 -10.25 -14.66
C GLU A 518 -17.82 -8.95 -14.46
N ASP A 519 -17.21 -8.03 -13.73
CA ASP A 519 -17.69 -6.66 -13.56
C ASP A 519 -16.96 -5.76 -14.57
N TYR A 520 -17.59 -5.54 -15.72
CA TYR A 520 -17.04 -4.71 -16.77
C TYR A 520 -17.26 -3.22 -16.48
N THR A 521 -16.23 -2.42 -16.70
CA THR A 521 -16.30 -0.96 -16.81
C THR A 521 -16.73 -0.60 -18.22
N VAL A 522 -17.73 0.26 -18.34
CA VAL A 522 -18.08 0.88 -19.62
C VAL A 522 -17.23 2.13 -19.77
N PHE A 523 -16.55 2.25 -20.90
CA PHE A 523 -15.92 3.51 -21.28
C PHE A 523 -16.80 4.25 -22.27
N VAL A 524 -16.83 5.57 -22.13
CA VAL A 524 -17.47 6.49 -23.08
C VAL A 524 -16.48 7.56 -23.45
N HIS A 525 -16.12 7.67 -24.73
CA HIS A 525 -15.13 8.62 -25.21
C HIS A 525 -15.72 9.57 -26.25
N LEU A 526 -15.44 10.86 -26.12
CA LEU A 526 -15.67 11.88 -27.14
C LEU A 526 -14.33 12.26 -27.78
N LEU A 527 -14.13 11.86 -29.03
CA LEU A 527 -12.85 12.01 -29.73
C LEU A 527 -12.94 13.07 -30.83
N ALA A 528 -12.00 14.01 -30.83
CA ALA A 528 -11.84 14.96 -31.93
C ALA A 528 -11.34 14.26 -33.21
N PRO A 529 -11.40 14.94 -34.38
CA PRO A 529 -10.92 14.36 -35.65
C PRO A 529 -9.45 13.95 -35.66
N ASP A 530 -8.62 14.57 -34.81
CA ASP A 530 -7.20 14.22 -34.64
C ASP A 530 -6.98 13.03 -33.68
N GLY A 531 -8.06 12.48 -33.11
CA GLY A 531 -8.05 11.38 -32.15
C GLY A 531 -7.88 11.83 -30.69
N SER A 532 -7.75 13.13 -30.42
CA SER A 532 -7.63 13.64 -29.05
C SER A 532 -8.94 13.45 -28.28
N MET A 533 -8.81 13.13 -26.99
CA MET A 533 -9.95 12.92 -26.11
C MET A 533 -10.44 14.26 -25.56
N THR A 534 -11.64 14.65 -25.95
CA THR A 534 -12.30 15.93 -25.64
C THR A 534 -13.44 15.78 -24.64
N GLY A 535 -13.64 14.57 -24.12
CA GLY A 535 -14.57 14.23 -23.07
C GLY A 535 -14.52 12.72 -22.85
N GLN A 536 -14.65 12.29 -21.61
CA GLN A 536 -14.70 10.87 -21.28
C GLN A 536 -15.48 10.61 -19.99
N GLN A 537 -15.98 9.40 -19.85
CA GLN A 537 -16.47 8.89 -18.58
C GLN A 537 -16.42 7.36 -18.55
N ASP A 538 -15.74 6.83 -17.54
CA ASP A 538 -15.52 5.39 -17.35
C ASP A 538 -16.00 4.97 -15.95
N ASN A 539 -16.97 4.05 -15.88
CA ASN A 539 -17.45 3.48 -14.62
C ASN A 539 -18.17 2.15 -14.86
N TYR A 540 -18.35 1.34 -13.80
CA TYR A 540 -19.30 0.24 -13.86
C TYR A 540 -20.71 0.77 -14.16
N PRO A 541 -21.58 -0.01 -14.83
CA PRO A 541 -22.91 0.44 -15.20
C PRO A 541 -23.73 1.01 -14.04
N VAL A 542 -24.62 1.94 -14.39
CA VAL A 542 -25.53 2.64 -13.48
C VAL A 542 -24.75 3.38 -12.40
N GLY A 543 -23.75 4.16 -12.83
CA GLY A 543 -22.92 4.99 -11.94
C GLY A 543 -22.16 4.21 -10.87
N GLY A 544 -21.73 2.98 -11.16
CA GLY A 544 -21.03 2.13 -10.21
C GLY A 544 -21.93 1.18 -9.42
N THR A 545 -23.25 1.32 -9.49
CA THR A 545 -24.16 0.66 -8.54
C THR A 545 -24.70 -0.67 -9.04
N TYR A 546 -24.64 -0.97 -10.34
CA TYR A 546 -25.22 -2.18 -10.89
C TYR A 546 -24.29 -2.89 -11.87
N PRO A 547 -23.19 -3.48 -11.35
CA PRO A 547 -22.15 -4.05 -12.18
C PRO A 547 -22.66 -5.27 -12.97
N THR A 548 -22.00 -5.57 -14.09
CA THR A 548 -22.49 -6.55 -15.08
C THR A 548 -22.61 -7.96 -14.51
N SER A 549 -21.85 -8.32 -13.48
CA SER A 549 -21.98 -9.64 -12.86
C SER A 549 -23.26 -9.83 -12.06
N LEU A 550 -24.11 -8.80 -11.90
CA LEU A 550 -25.44 -8.94 -11.31
C LEU A 550 -26.55 -9.20 -12.33
N TRP A 551 -26.28 -8.94 -13.62
CA TRP A 551 -27.31 -8.99 -14.66
C TRP A 551 -27.77 -10.43 -14.92
N LEU A 552 -29.04 -10.61 -15.24
CA LEU A 552 -29.58 -11.88 -15.73
C LEU A 552 -29.62 -11.90 -17.27
N ALA A 553 -29.53 -13.11 -17.84
CA ALA A 553 -29.74 -13.27 -19.27
C ALA A 553 -31.12 -12.73 -19.68
N GLY A 554 -31.13 -11.88 -20.70
CA GLY A 554 -32.31 -11.17 -21.20
C GLY A 554 -32.65 -9.87 -20.47
N GLU A 555 -31.99 -9.56 -19.34
CA GLU A 555 -32.19 -8.31 -18.61
C GLU A 555 -31.76 -7.11 -19.45
N VAL A 556 -32.55 -6.04 -19.37
CA VAL A 556 -32.32 -4.76 -20.03
C VAL A 556 -31.94 -3.72 -18.98
N VAL A 557 -30.75 -3.14 -19.12
CA VAL A 557 -30.21 -2.14 -18.19
C VAL A 557 -30.14 -0.78 -18.87
N THR A 558 -30.69 0.23 -18.21
CA THR A 558 -30.61 1.64 -18.63
C THR A 558 -29.49 2.31 -17.86
N ASP A 559 -28.56 2.92 -18.57
CA ASP A 559 -27.29 3.37 -18.02
C ASP A 559 -26.98 4.79 -18.49
N VAL A 560 -26.69 5.71 -17.56
CA VAL A 560 -26.65 7.15 -17.84
C VAL A 560 -25.25 7.70 -17.57
N TYR A 561 -24.74 8.46 -18.53
CA TYR A 561 -23.42 9.10 -18.53
C TYR A 561 -23.57 10.61 -18.73
N GLU A 562 -22.79 11.39 -18.01
CA GLU A 562 -22.73 12.85 -18.06
C GLU A 562 -21.34 13.28 -18.52
N ILE A 563 -21.14 13.34 -19.84
CA ILE A 563 -19.83 13.60 -20.43
C ILE A 563 -19.62 15.11 -20.52
N THR A 564 -18.67 15.64 -19.74
CA THR A 564 -18.28 17.06 -19.84
C THR A 564 -17.36 17.25 -21.04
N VAL A 565 -17.75 18.12 -21.97
CA VAL A 565 -16.91 18.52 -23.10
C VAL A 565 -15.80 19.40 -22.57
N HIS A 566 -14.54 19.05 -22.86
CA HIS A 566 -13.39 19.80 -22.40
C HIS A 566 -13.44 21.25 -22.89
N ALA A 567 -12.99 22.18 -22.04
CA ALA A 567 -13.04 23.62 -22.34
C ALA A 567 -12.13 24.05 -23.50
N ASP A 568 -11.16 23.20 -23.88
CA ASP A 568 -10.23 23.38 -24.99
C ASP A 568 -10.60 22.54 -26.23
N ALA A 569 -11.78 21.90 -26.23
CA ALA A 569 -12.27 21.14 -27.39
C ALA A 569 -12.40 22.07 -28.60
N THR A 570 -11.80 21.68 -29.72
CA THR A 570 -11.85 22.46 -30.97
C THR A 570 -13.21 22.30 -31.65
N PRO A 571 -13.76 23.31 -32.33
CA PRO A 571 -15.03 23.16 -33.05
C PRO A 571 -14.87 22.22 -34.26
N ASP A 572 -15.52 21.05 -34.21
CA ASP A 572 -15.59 20.09 -35.32
C ASP A 572 -16.57 18.93 -35.01
N ALA A 573 -16.65 17.97 -35.92
CA ALA A 573 -17.33 16.69 -35.76
C ALA A 573 -16.49 15.73 -34.88
N HIS A 574 -16.98 15.48 -33.67
CA HIS A 574 -16.36 14.57 -32.69
C HIS A 574 -17.04 13.21 -32.72
N ARG A 575 -16.28 12.14 -32.61
CA ARG A 575 -16.79 10.76 -32.57
C ARG A 575 -17.12 10.39 -31.12
N LEU A 576 -18.36 9.98 -30.87
CA LEU A 576 -18.77 9.40 -29.59
C LEU A 576 -18.65 7.87 -29.68
N GLU A 577 -17.79 7.30 -28.86
CA GLU A 577 -17.50 5.87 -28.81
C GLU A 577 -17.82 5.26 -27.44
N VAL A 578 -18.23 3.99 -27.46
CA VAL A 578 -18.47 3.20 -26.25
C VAL A 578 -17.91 1.80 -26.36
N GLY A 579 -17.58 1.19 -25.22
CA GLY A 579 -17.21 -0.22 -25.12
C GLY A 579 -17.09 -0.65 -23.67
N MET A 580 -16.60 -1.87 -23.46
CA MET A 580 -16.48 -2.48 -22.13
C MET A 580 -15.11 -3.10 -21.93
N TYR A 581 -14.56 -2.98 -20.73
CA TYR A 581 -13.27 -3.58 -20.36
C TYR A 581 -13.24 -4.00 -18.89
N VAL A 582 -12.31 -4.87 -18.52
CA VAL A 582 -12.02 -5.22 -17.13
C VAL A 582 -11.04 -4.20 -16.56
N ALA A 583 -11.43 -3.49 -15.51
CA ALA A 583 -10.64 -2.37 -14.96
C ALA A 583 -9.24 -2.80 -14.52
N GLU A 584 -9.12 -3.99 -13.93
CA GLU A 584 -7.89 -4.52 -13.36
C GLU A 584 -6.83 -4.80 -14.42
N THR A 585 -7.25 -5.33 -15.58
CA THR A 585 -6.34 -5.85 -16.62
C THR A 585 -6.32 -5.01 -17.89
N GLY A 586 -7.29 -4.11 -18.07
CA GLY A 586 -7.49 -3.39 -19.33
C GLY A 586 -8.10 -4.24 -20.45
N ALA A 587 -8.39 -5.53 -20.21
CA ALA A 587 -8.88 -6.44 -21.24
C ALA A 587 -10.26 -5.97 -21.76
N ARG A 588 -10.33 -5.67 -23.06
CA ARG A 588 -11.54 -5.17 -23.72
C ARG A 588 -12.41 -6.30 -24.26
N LEU A 589 -13.73 -6.09 -24.27
CA LEU A 589 -14.64 -6.97 -24.97
C LEU A 589 -14.65 -6.64 -26.47
N PRO A 590 -14.46 -7.62 -27.37
CA PRO A 590 -14.52 -7.40 -28.81
C PRO A 590 -15.86 -6.80 -29.24
N ALA A 591 -15.83 -5.74 -30.04
CA ALA A 591 -17.02 -5.08 -30.56
C ALA A 591 -17.40 -5.60 -31.95
N CYS A 592 -18.65 -6.05 -32.11
CA CYS A 592 -19.20 -6.52 -33.37
C CYS A 592 -20.45 -5.70 -33.75
N GLY A 593 -20.37 -4.96 -34.87
CA GLY A 593 -21.50 -4.23 -35.44
C GLY A 593 -22.38 -5.10 -36.36
N GLU A 594 -23.57 -4.58 -36.72
CA GLU A 594 -24.47 -5.23 -37.66
C GLU A 594 -23.88 -5.28 -39.10
N GLN A 595 -23.99 -6.45 -39.75
CA GLN A 595 -23.48 -6.68 -41.11
C GLN A 595 -24.02 -5.62 -42.10
N GLY A 596 -23.13 -4.74 -42.60
CA GLY A 596 -23.43 -3.80 -43.69
C GLY A 596 -23.19 -2.32 -43.40
N ARG A 597 -22.95 -1.93 -42.14
CA ARG A 597 -22.31 -0.65 -41.79
C ARG A 597 -20.96 -0.99 -41.16
N THR A 598 -19.88 -0.55 -41.78
CA THR A 598 -18.53 -0.71 -41.23
C THR A 598 -18.48 -0.06 -39.84
N ILE A 599 -18.45 -0.87 -38.78
CA ILE A 599 -18.02 -0.46 -37.43
C ILE A 599 -16.97 -1.48 -36.95
N ALA A 600 -16.05 -1.80 -37.84
CA ALA A 600 -14.84 -2.56 -37.55
C ALA A 600 -13.69 -1.83 -38.26
N ASP A 601 -13.49 -0.59 -37.86
CA ASP A 601 -12.23 0.11 -38.06
C ASP A 601 -11.89 0.75 -36.71
N SER A 602 -11.57 -0.08 -35.72
CA SER A 602 -10.85 0.37 -34.54
C SER A 602 -9.96 -0.75 -34.05
N GLN A 603 -8.68 -0.44 -33.89
CA GLN A 603 -7.71 -1.29 -33.18
C GLN A 603 -8.03 -1.44 -31.68
N ASP A 604 -9.19 -0.92 -31.23
CA ASP A 604 -9.47 -0.54 -29.84
C ASP A 604 -10.78 -1.11 -29.26
N ASP A 605 -11.44 -2.03 -29.97
CA ASP A 605 -12.65 -2.75 -29.51
C ASP A 605 -13.78 -1.79 -29.05
N ALA A 606 -14.01 -0.74 -29.81
CA ALA A 606 -14.99 0.31 -29.52
C ALA A 606 -16.09 0.43 -30.60
N ILE A 607 -17.31 0.78 -30.18
CA ILE A 607 -18.46 1.04 -31.04
C ILE A 607 -18.63 2.55 -31.17
N THR A 608 -18.45 3.11 -32.37
CA THR A 608 -18.86 4.50 -32.63
C THR A 608 -20.38 4.58 -32.72
N ILE A 609 -21.01 5.31 -31.80
CA ILE A 609 -22.47 5.42 -31.73
C ILE A 609 -23.01 6.66 -32.44
N GLN A 610 -22.26 7.77 -32.46
CA GLN A 610 -22.71 9.05 -33.00
C GLN A 610 -21.53 9.95 -33.42
N ILE A 611 -21.78 10.88 -34.34
CA ILE A 611 -20.90 12.03 -34.60
C ILE A 611 -21.55 13.27 -33.97
N VAL A 612 -20.93 13.83 -32.95
CA VAL A 612 -21.40 15.00 -32.19
C VAL A 612 -20.72 16.25 -32.73
N THR A 613 -21.48 17.28 -33.08
CA THR A 613 -20.91 18.57 -33.50
C THR A 613 -20.58 19.42 -32.27
N VAL A 614 -19.30 19.76 -32.10
CA VAL A 614 -18.82 20.74 -31.11
C VAL A 614 -18.74 22.12 -31.77
N THR A 615 -19.35 23.11 -31.15
CA THR A 615 -19.41 24.51 -31.63
C THR A 615 -18.27 25.37 -31.09
N GLU A 616 -18.20 26.62 -31.57
CA GLU A 616 -17.23 27.64 -31.11
C GLU A 616 -17.38 28.04 -29.65
#